data_AF-A0A0Q7E2J0-F1
#
_entry.id   AF-A0A0Q7E2J0-F1
#
_cell.length_a   1.000
_cell.length_b   1.000
_cell.length_c   1.000
_cell.angle_alpha   90.00
_cell.angle_beta   90.00
_cell.angle_gamma   90.00
#
_symmetry.space_group_name_H-M   'P 1'
#
loop_
_entity.id
_entity.type
_entity.pdbx_description
1 polymer ?
#
loop_
_entity_poly.entity_id
_entity_poly.type
_entity_poly.pdbx_seq_one_letter_code
_entity_poly.pdbx_strand_id
1 'polypeptide(L)'
;MQVAVSTVSASEYLRDILDREMVTREAMAELVRVENKIAALCHAWGSRDIVDVTPGGGFEKSMANRSGISVDYVVWIHAQSDRRIPELYESMFSAFRRLGLAPVRRDVTLALNLGNMVVDLLPAKRLSMISDIHEIYSTRRSAAITTNLHQHVLDSHDAGRHEEVRILKLWRDQNGLEFPSYYLELATQAALRRRPAGALADNVWAALGFFERLLVPRAMLDPANAANIVSDELTAAQRRSIALAAEAARSGRPWSEIVR
;
A
#
# COMPACT_ATOMS: atom_id res chain seq x y z
N MET A 1 38.50 -33.21 4.71
CA MET A 1 37.31 -32.87 3.89
C MET A 1 36.47 -31.91 4.72
N GLN A 2 36.62 -30.62 4.47
CA GLN A 2 35.99 -29.56 5.27
C GLN A 2 34.60 -29.33 4.66
N VAL A 3 33.55 -29.74 5.39
CA VAL A 3 32.16 -29.47 4.99
C VAL A 3 31.96 -27.97 5.13
N ALA A 4 31.92 -27.25 4.01
CA ALA A 4 31.55 -25.85 4.00
C ALA A 4 30.08 -25.74 4.42
N VAL A 5 29.85 -25.40 5.69
CA VAL A 5 28.53 -24.96 6.14
C VAL A 5 28.33 -23.58 5.52
N SER A 6 27.55 -23.51 4.45
CA SER A 6 27.06 -22.25 3.90
C SER A 6 26.16 -21.62 4.98
N THR A 7 26.69 -20.67 5.74
CA THR A 7 25.89 -19.83 6.62
C THR A 7 25.29 -18.72 5.76
N VAL A 8 24.04 -18.89 5.34
CA VAL A 8 23.27 -17.82 4.70
C VAL A 8 23.22 -16.63 5.65
N SER A 9 23.66 -15.46 5.20
CA SER A 9 23.58 -14.24 5.99
C SER A 9 22.12 -13.82 6.19
N ALA A 10 21.86 -13.03 7.24
CA ALA A 10 20.51 -12.50 7.50
C ALA A 10 19.92 -11.76 6.28
N SER A 11 20.74 -10.98 5.57
CA SER A 11 20.29 -10.25 4.38
C SER A 11 20.02 -11.18 3.20
N GLU A 12 20.81 -12.24 3.01
CA GLU A 12 20.53 -13.24 1.97
C GLU A 12 19.25 -14.01 2.27
N TYR A 13 19.01 -14.40 3.53
CA TYR A 13 17.75 -15.04 3.93
C TYR A 13 16.53 -14.17 3.59
N LEU A 14 16.60 -12.86 3.85
CA LEU A 14 15.51 -11.94 3.52
C LEU A 14 15.35 -11.76 2.00
N ARG A 15 16.44 -11.72 1.23
CA ARG A 15 16.36 -11.66 -0.24
C ARG A 15 15.75 -12.93 -0.84
N ASP A 16 16.09 -14.10 -0.29
CA ASP A 16 15.46 -15.36 -0.71
C ASP A 16 13.93 -15.34 -0.51
N ILE A 17 13.43 -14.65 0.53
CA ILE A 17 11.99 -14.42 0.70
C ILE A 17 11.46 -13.50 -0.39
N LEU A 18 12.14 -12.37 -0.65
CA LEU A 18 11.72 -11.41 -1.68
C LEU A 18 11.65 -12.03 -3.08
N ASP A 19 12.55 -12.96 -3.39
CA ASP A 19 12.56 -13.72 -4.65
C ASP A 19 11.35 -14.66 -4.76
N ARG A 20 10.99 -15.36 -3.68
CA ARG A 20 9.77 -16.19 -3.61
C ARG A 20 8.49 -15.36 -3.66
N GLU A 21 8.56 -14.13 -3.18
CA GLU A 21 7.47 -13.16 -3.13
C GLU A 21 7.43 -12.22 -4.35
N MET A 22 8.29 -12.45 -5.35
CA MET A 22 8.25 -11.72 -6.60
C MET A 22 6.94 -11.99 -7.34
N VAL A 23 6.30 -10.94 -7.84
CA VAL A 23 5.10 -11.06 -8.68
C VAL A 23 5.49 -11.73 -10.00
N THR A 24 4.88 -12.87 -10.32
CA THR A 24 5.29 -13.67 -11.47
C THR A 24 4.79 -13.08 -12.80
N ARG A 25 5.38 -13.50 -13.91
CA ARG A 25 4.96 -13.06 -15.26
C ARG A 25 3.53 -13.50 -15.57
N GLU A 26 3.11 -14.66 -15.07
CA GLU A 26 1.76 -15.20 -15.23
C GLU A 26 0.73 -14.31 -14.52
N ALA A 27 1.05 -13.88 -13.29
CA ALA A 27 0.23 -12.92 -12.56
C ALA A 27 0.13 -11.61 -13.36
N MET A 28 1.24 -11.08 -13.87
CA MET A 28 1.24 -9.88 -14.73
C MET A 28 0.39 -10.06 -16.00
N ALA A 29 0.43 -11.22 -16.65
CA ALA A 29 -0.39 -11.50 -17.83
C ALA A 29 -1.89 -11.58 -17.48
N GLU A 30 -2.24 -12.01 -16.27
CA GLU A 30 -3.60 -11.97 -15.77
C GLU A 30 -4.08 -10.53 -15.52
N LEU A 31 -3.22 -9.66 -14.98
CA LEU A 31 -3.53 -8.23 -14.81
C LEU A 31 -3.95 -7.58 -16.11
N VAL A 32 -3.19 -7.80 -17.18
CA VAL A 32 -3.50 -7.26 -18.52
C VAL A 32 -4.88 -7.72 -19.00
N ARG A 33 -5.27 -8.98 -18.73
CA ARG A 33 -6.61 -9.47 -19.10
C ARG A 33 -7.71 -8.80 -18.31
N VAL A 34 -7.47 -8.51 -17.02
CA VAL A 34 -8.46 -7.89 -16.14
C VAL A 34 -8.55 -6.37 -16.36
N GLU A 35 -7.48 -5.72 -16.80
CA GLU A 35 -7.44 -4.29 -17.09
C GLU A 35 -8.53 -3.84 -18.06
N ASN A 36 -8.70 -4.56 -19.18
CA ASN A 36 -9.77 -4.27 -20.14
C ASN A 36 -11.18 -4.36 -19.52
N LYS A 37 -11.38 -5.34 -18.61
CA LYS A 37 -12.65 -5.51 -17.90
C LYS A 37 -12.88 -4.39 -16.89
N ILE A 38 -11.84 -3.96 -16.18
CA ILE A 38 -11.89 -2.85 -15.22
C ILE A 38 -12.24 -1.55 -15.95
N ALA A 39 -11.51 -1.23 -17.01
CA ALA A 39 -11.78 -0.04 -17.82
C ALA A 39 -13.23 -0.03 -18.31
N ALA A 40 -13.72 -1.15 -18.83
CA ALA A 40 -15.12 -1.29 -19.27
C ALA A 40 -16.13 -1.06 -18.12
N LEU A 41 -15.89 -1.63 -16.94
CA LEU A 41 -16.75 -1.43 -15.75
C LEU A 41 -16.75 0.04 -15.30
N CYS A 42 -15.58 0.68 -15.24
CA CYS A 42 -15.44 2.07 -14.84
C CYS A 42 -16.09 3.02 -15.85
N HIS A 43 -15.93 2.79 -17.15
CA HIS A 43 -16.62 3.56 -18.18
C HIS A 43 -18.14 3.33 -18.16
N ALA A 44 -18.62 2.11 -17.91
CA ALA A 44 -20.04 1.84 -17.75
C ALA A 44 -20.65 2.55 -16.54
N TRP A 45 -19.88 2.74 -15.46
CA TRP A 45 -20.30 3.49 -14.28
C TRP A 45 -20.27 5.01 -14.50
N GLY A 46 -19.12 5.55 -14.89
CA GLY A 46 -18.83 6.97 -14.79
C GLY A 46 -18.73 7.71 -16.12
N SER A 47 -18.63 6.99 -17.25
CA SER A 47 -18.43 7.45 -18.64
C SER A 47 -17.91 8.89 -18.82
N ARG A 48 -18.79 9.89 -18.66
CA ARG A 48 -18.53 11.32 -18.87
C ARG A 48 -17.55 11.95 -17.87
N ASP A 49 -17.47 11.41 -16.66
CA ASP A 49 -16.63 11.96 -15.60
C ASP A 49 -15.25 11.27 -15.52
N ILE A 50 -15.08 10.12 -16.19
CA ILE A 50 -13.82 9.36 -16.13
C ILE A 50 -12.85 9.92 -17.16
N VAL A 51 -11.67 10.30 -16.69
CA VAL A 51 -10.53 10.73 -17.53
C VAL A 51 -9.74 9.51 -17.98
N ASP A 52 -9.40 8.64 -17.03
CA ASP A 52 -8.55 7.48 -17.29
C ASP A 52 -8.67 6.45 -16.14
N VAL A 53 -8.19 5.24 -16.37
CA VAL A 53 -8.06 4.18 -15.36
C VAL A 53 -6.70 3.54 -15.49
N THR A 54 -5.81 3.78 -14.52
CA THR A 54 -4.42 3.31 -14.57
C THR A 54 -4.11 2.43 -13.37
N PRO A 55 -3.12 1.51 -13.46
CA PRO A 55 -2.56 0.86 -12.28
C PRO A 55 -2.11 1.88 -11.22
N GLY A 56 -2.03 1.47 -9.97
CA GLY A 56 -1.66 2.32 -8.84
C GLY A 56 -0.96 1.58 -7.72
N GLY A 57 -0.76 2.28 -6.61
CA GLY A 57 -0.41 1.69 -5.32
C GLY A 57 0.90 0.90 -5.32
N GLY A 58 0.87 -0.30 -4.73
CA GLY A 58 2.08 -1.11 -4.51
C GLY A 58 2.79 -1.56 -5.80
N PHE A 59 2.07 -1.63 -6.93
CA PHE A 59 2.64 -2.01 -8.22
C PHE A 59 3.49 -0.89 -8.81
N GLU A 60 2.95 0.33 -8.93
CA GLU A 60 3.70 1.49 -9.44
C GLU A 60 4.92 1.82 -8.57
N LYS A 61 4.78 1.60 -7.26
CA LYS A 61 5.87 1.77 -6.27
C LYS A 61 6.87 0.62 -6.23
N SER A 62 6.70 -0.47 -7.00
CA SER A 62 7.58 -1.65 -6.92
C SER A 62 7.68 -2.29 -5.52
N MET A 63 6.58 -2.26 -4.76
CA MET A 63 6.46 -2.75 -3.37
C MET A 63 5.39 -3.84 -3.20
N ALA A 64 4.90 -4.43 -4.29
CA ALA A 64 3.97 -5.55 -4.26
C ALA A 64 4.70 -6.86 -3.88
N ASN A 65 4.04 -7.68 -3.06
CA ASN A 65 4.45 -9.05 -2.76
C ASN A 65 3.39 -10.00 -3.29
N ARG A 66 3.80 -11.16 -3.81
CA ARG A 66 2.93 -12.18 -4.40
C ARG A 66 1.81 -12.63 -3.45
N SER A 67 2.13 -12.86 -2.17
CA SER A 67 1.17 -13.30 -1.15
C SER A 67 0.14 -12.24 -0.74
N GLY A 68 0.40 -10.97 -1.03
CA GLY A 68 -0.44 -9.84 -0.65
C GLY A 68 -1.00 -9.06 -1.83
N ILE A 69 -1.11 -9.66 -3.02
CA ILE A 69 -1.61 -8.98 -4.22
C ILE A 69 -3.08 -8.59 -4.02
N SER A 70 -3.32 -7.32 -3.73
CA SER A 70 -4.42 -6.57 -4.33
C SER A 70 -3.85 -5.65 -5.38
N VAL A 71 -4.52 -5.56 -6.52
CA VAL A 71 -4.07 -4.70 -7.62
C VAL A 71 -4.86 -3.42 -7.52
N ASP A 72 -4.17 -2.36 -7.15
CA ASP A 72 -4.75 -1.04 -7.09
C ASP A 72 -4.86 -0.47 -8.50
N TYR A 73 -6.02 0.07 -8.84
CA TYR A 73 -6.24 0.92 -10.00
C TYR A 73 -6.78 2.26 -9.53
N VAL A 74 -6.21 3.33 -10.05
CA VAL A 74 -6.72 4.68 -9.86
C VAL A 74 -7.72 4.97 -10.96
N VAL A 75 -8.94 5.33 -10.55
CA VAL A 75 -10.00 5.78 -11.45
C VAL A 75 -9.99 7.30 -11.42
N TRP A 76 -9.36 7.90 -12.42
CA TRP A 76 -9.16 9.34 -12.51
C TRP A 76 -10.44 10.03 -12.95
N ILE A 77 -10.95 10.93 -12.12
CA ILE A 77 -12.21 11.63 -12.32
C ILE A 77 -11.93 13.10 -12.63
N HIS A 78 -12.66 13.64 -13.60
CA HIS A 78 -12.51 15.00 -14.09
C HIS A 78 -12.85 16.03 -13.00
N ALA A 79 -12.12 17.15 -12.98
CA ALA A 79 -12.30 18.20 -11.97
C ALA A 79 -13.69 18.86 -12.03
N GLN A 80 -14.30 18.90 -13.22
CA GLN A 80 -15.63 19.46 -13.45
C GLN A 80 -16.79 18.50 -13.14
N SER A 81 -16.53 17.28 -12.63
CA SER A 81 -17.62 16.42 -12.16
C SER A 81 -18.43 17.17 -11.10
N ASP A 82 -19.75 17.30 -11.31
CA ASP A 82 -20.66 17.99 -10.38
C ASP A 82 -20.79 17.24 -9.03
N ARG A 83 -20.46 15.95 -9.01
CA ARG A 83 -20.49 15.10 -7.81
C ARG A 83 -19.26 15.29 -6.95
N ARG A 84 -19.47 15.24 -5.63
CA ARG A 84 -18.40 15.27 -4.62
C ARG A 84 -17.74 13.89 -4.51
N ILE A 85 -16.49 13.82 -4.03
CA ILE A 85 -15.77 12.53 -3.96
C ILE A 85 -16.49 11.44 -3.12
N PRO A 86 -17.19 11.72 -2.00
CA PRO A 86 -17.93 10.69 -1.28
C PRO A 86 -19.11 10.14 -2.11
N GLU A 87 -19.77 11.01 -2.87
CA GLU A 87 -20.90 10.63 -3.74
C GLU A 87 -20.42 9.80 -4.93
N LEU A 88 -19.24 10.11 -5.48
CA LEU A 88 -18.60 9.33 -6.54
C LEU A 88 -18.25 7.93 -6.03
N TYR A 89 -17.60 7.82 -4.87
CA TYR A 89 -17.29 6.54 -4.24
C TYR A 89 -18.55 5.68 -4.02
N GLU A 90 -19.59 6.25 -3.42
CA GLU A 90 -20.85 5.53 -3.14
C GLU A 90 -21.65 5.21 -4.42
N SER A 91 -21.57 6.09 -5.43
CA SER A 91 -22.13 5.84 -6.76
C SER A 91 -21.46 4.65 -7.44
N MET A 92 -20.12 4.56 -7.38
CA MET A 92 -19.35 3.45 -7.94
C MET A 92 -19.73 2.13 -7.27
N PHE A 93 -19.77 2.12 -5.93
CA PHE A 93 -20.21 0.97 -5.16
C PHE A 93 -21.61 0.49 -5.57
N SER A 94 -22.55 1.43 -5.65
CA SER A 94 -23.95 1.13 -6.01
C SER A 94 -24.08 0.64 -7.45
N ALA A 95 -23.30 1.19 -8.39
CA ALA A 95 -23.29 0.76 -9.78
C ALA A 95 -22.77 -0.67 -9.92
N PHE A 96 -21.65 -1.00 -9.29
CA PHE A 96 -21.11 -2.36 -9.33
C PHE A 96 -22.03 -3.38 -8.67
N ARG A 97 -22.72 -3.03 -7.57
CA ARG A 97 -23.78 -3.89 -7.01
C ARG A 97 -24.92 -4.15 -7.99
N ARG A 98 -25.39 -3.14 -8.73
CA ARG A 98 -26.45 -3.30 -9.73
C ARG A 98 -26.03 -4.18 -10.91
N LEU A 99 -24.73 -4.22 -11.23
CA LEU A 99 -24.16 -5.12 -12.23
C LEU A 99 -24.00 -6.57 -11.71
N GLY A 100 -24.50 -6.89 -10.52
CA GLY A 100 -24.41 -8.22 -9.93
C GLY A 100 -23.03 -8.53 -9.33
N LEU A 101 -22.15 -7.54 -9.21
CA LEU A 101 -20.88 -7.69 -8.50
C LEU A 101 -21.11 -7.57 -6.98
N ALA A 102 -20.17 -8.11 -6.20
CA ALA A 102 -20.14 -8.00 -4.74
C ALA A 102 -18.98 -7.09 -4.29
N PRO A 103 -19.03 -5.76 -4.56
CA PRO A 103 -17.99 -4.85 -4.13
C PRO A 103 -17.89 -4.79 -2.60
N VAL A 104 -16.67 -4.66 -2.09
CA VAL A 104 -16.38 -4.48 -0.67
C VAL A 104 -15.79 -3.09 -0.47
N ARG A 105 -16.35 -2.32 0.47
CA ARG A 105 -15.76 -1.03 0.86
C ARG A 105 -14.47 -1.27 1.64
N ARG A 106 -13.41 -0.57 1.23
CA ARG A 106 -12.16 -0.41 1.99
C ARG A 106 -11.97 1.07 2.29
N ASP A 107 -10.94 1.39 3.06
CA ASP A 107 -10.69 2.75 3.57
C ASP A 107 -10.79 3.80 2.47
N VAL A 108 -9.93 3.70 1.45
CA VAL A 108 -9.93 4.63 0.30
C VAL A 108 -10.34 3.97 -1.02
N THR A 109 -10.47 2.65 -1.05
CA THR A 109 -10.75 1.87 -2.27
C THR A 109 -12.07 1.10 -2.20
N LEU A 110 -12.54 0.64 -3.36
CA LEU A 110 -13.54 -0.42 -3.49
C LEU A 110 -12.88 -1.68 -4.04
N ALA A 111 -12.97 -2.78 -3.29
CA ALA A 111 -12.46 -4.05 -3.74
C ALA A 111 -13.49 -4.81 -4.56
N LEU A 112 -13.08 -5.32 -5.71
CA LEU A 112 -13.82 -6.21 -6.57
C LEU A 112 -13.12 -7.56 -6.66
N ASN A 113 -13.87 -8.63 -6.42
CA ASN A 113 -13.42 -9.97 -6.75
C ASN A 113 -13.76 -10.27 -8.21
N LEU A 114 -12.74 -10.45 -9.05
CA LEU A 114 -12.88 -10.71 -10.49
C LEU A 114 -12.37 -12.12 -10.84
N GLY A 115 -12.77 -13.13 -10.06
CA GLY A 115 -12.43 -14.53 -10.27
C GLY A 115 -11.43 -15.02 -9.23
N ASN A 116 -10.20 -15.24 -9.64
CA ASN A 116 -9.07 -15.58 -8.78
C ASN A 116 -8.26 -14.37 -8.30
N MET A 117 -8.72 -13.15 -8.63
CA MET A 117 -8.01 -11.91 -8.30
C MET A 117 -8.92 -10.88 -7.64
N VAL A 118 -8.37 -10.21 -6.62
CA VAL A 118 -8.99 -9.05 -5.97
C VAL A 118 -8.33 -7.77 -6.51
N VAL A 119 -9.17 -6.87 -7.00
CA VAL A 119 -8.77 -5.57 -7.55
C VAL A 119 -9.34 -4.47 -6.67
N ASP A 120 -8.50 -3.51 -6.30
CA ASP A 120 -8.90 -2.31 -5.57
C ASP A 120 -9.04 -1.13 -6.53
N LEU A 121 -10.18 -0.46 -6.49
CA LEU A 121 -10.46 0.73 -7.29
C LEU A 121 -10.47 1.96 -6.39
N LEU A 122 -9.60 2.92 -6.68
CA LEU A 122 -9.48 4.21 -6.00
C LEU A 122 -10.11 5.31 -6.85
N PRO A 123 -11.33 5.78 -6.56
CA PRO A 123 -11.83 7.02 -7.15
C PRO A 123 -10.95 8.19 -6.73
N ALA A 124 -10.38 8.90 -7.69
CA ALA A 124 -9.56 10.08 -7.45
C ALA A 124 -10.06 11.24 -8.31
N LYS A 125 -10.74 12.22 -7.70
CA LYS A 125 -11.23 13.41 -8.40
C LYS A 125 -10.14 14.46 -8.45
N ARG A 126 -9.77 14.89 -9.65
CA ARG A 126 -8.84 16.01 -9.85
C ARG A 126 -9.40 17.29 -9.24
N LEU A 127 -8.56 18.08 -8.56
CA LEU A 127 -8.95 19.43 -8.16
C LEU A 127 -8.87 20.42 -9.32
N SER A 128 -7.96 20.17 -10.27
CA SER A 128 -7.84 20.93 -11.50
C SER A 128 -7.31 20.04 -12.62
N MET A 129 -7.46 20.45 -13.88
CA MET A 129 -6.93 19.70 -15.02
C MET A 129 -5.43 19.93 -15.28
N ILE A 130 -4.79 20.83 -14.52
CA ILE A 130 -3.37 21.20 -14.69
C ILE A 130 -2.49 20.81 -13.49
N SER A 131 -3.06 20.17 -12.47
CA SER A 131 -2.34 19.74 -11.27
C SER A 131 -2.57 18.26 -10.98
N ASP A 132 -1.59 17.62 -10.35
CA ASP A 132 -1.70 16.23 -9.86
C ASP A 132 -2.29 16.16 -8.44
N ILE A 133 -3.04 17.19 -8.05
CA ILE A 133 -3.71 17.23 -6.75
C ILE A 133 -5.13 16.69 -6.93
N HIS A 134 -5.49 15.75 -6.07
CA HIS A 134 -6.74 15.01 -6.16
C HIS A 134 -7.42 14.93 -4.79
N GLU A 135 -8.73 14.79 -4.81
CA GLU A 135 -9.52 14.33 -3.68
C GLU A 135 -9.77 12.82 -3.80
N ILE A 136 -9.54 12.11 -2.71
CA ILE A 136 -9.99 10.73 -2.49
C ILE A 136 -10.94 10.71 -1.29
N TYR A 137 -11.78 9.68 -1.17
CA TYR A 137 -12.66 9.53 -0.01
C TYR A 137 -12.07 8.50 0.95
N SER A 138 -11.92 8.86 2.23
CA SER A 138 -11.64 7.90 3.30
C SER A 138 -12.92 7.56 4.05
N THR A 139 -13.29 6.29 4.03
CA THR A 139 -14.40 5.78 4.84
C THR A 139 -14.06 5.83 6.32
N ARG A 140 -12.79 5.64 6.69
CA ARG A 140 -12.34 5.71 8.10
C ARG A 140 -12.54 7.12 8.68
N ARG A 141 -12.18 8.15 7.92
CA ARG A 141 -12.41 9.56 8.31
C ARG A 141 -13.83 10.03 8.01
N SER A 142 -14.58 9.28 7.20
CA SER A 142 -15.85 9.72 6.62
C SER A 142 -15.73 11.09 5.94
N ALA A 143 -14.60 11.34 5.27
CA ALA A 143 -14.25 12.65 4.73
C ALA A 143 -13.44 12.56 3.42
N ALA A 144 -13.48 13.63 2.64
CA ALA A 144 -12.58 13.83 1.52
C ALA A 144 -11.16 14.14 2.04
N ILE A 145 -10.16 13.58 1.39
CA ILE A 145 -8.74 13.81 1.64
C ILE A 145 -8.13 14.38 0.37
N THR A 146 -7.53 15.57 0.46
CA THR A 146 -6.73 16.13 -0.63
C THR A 146 -5.30 15.58 -0.55
N THR A 147 -4.79 15.03 -1.64
CA THR A 147 -3.44 14.46 -1.71
C THR A 147 -2.87 14.52 -3.14
N ASN A 148 -1.63 14.04 -3.31
CA ASN A 148 -0.98 13.88 -4.61
C ASN A 148 -0.41 12.45 -4.72
N LEU A 149 -1.17 11.58 -5.40
CA LEU A 149 -0.79 10.17 -5.57
C LEU A 149 0.47 10.01 -6.43
N HIS A 150 0.72 10.92 -7.38
CA HIS A 150 1.93 10.89 -8.19
C HIS A 150 3.17 11.21 -7.34
N GLN A 151 3.09 12.22 -6.47
CA GLN A 151 4.16 12.55 -5.53
C GLN A 151 4.47 11.37 -4.61
N HIS A 152 3.46 10.63 -4.16
CA HIS A 152 3.69 9.43 -3.34
C HIS A 152 4.50 8.34 -4.06
N VAL A 153 4.34 8.21 -5.38
CA VAL A 153 5.14 7.27 -6.19
C VAL A 153 6.57 7.78 -6.34
N LEU A 154 6.75 9.07 -6.64
CA LEU A 154 8.08 9.68 -6.74
C LEU A 154 8.85 9.58 -5.42
N ASP A 155 8.25 9.98 -4.31
CA ASP A 155 8.85 9.92 -2.97
C ASP A 155 9.26 8.48 -2.60
N SER A 156 8.43 7.50 -2.98
CA SER A 156 8.72 6.08 -2.78
C SER A 156 9.98 5.64 -3.53
N HIS A 157 10.06 5.97 -4.82
CA HIS A 157 11.21 5.62 -5.66
C HIS A 157 12.48 6.31 -5.19
N ASP A 158 12.41 7.61 -4.90
CA ASP A 158 13.53 8.42 -4.41
C ASP A 158 14.05 7.93 -3.05
N ALA A 159 13.17 7.44 -2.19
CA ALA A 159 13.58 6.87 -0.89
C ALA A 159 14.39 5.57 -1.05
N GLY A 160 14.14 4.79 -2.11
CA GLY A 160 14.90 3.58 -2.44
C GLY A 160 14.81 2.46 -1.40
N ARG A 161 13.69 2.36 -0.66
CA ARG A 161 13.49 1.38 0.45
C ARG A 161 12.54 0.23 0.10
N HIS A 162 12.51 -0.14 -1.17
CA HIS A 162 11.58 -1.14 -1.70
C HIS A 162 11.71 -2.50 -1.00
N GLU A 163 12.94 -3.01 -0.84
CA GLU A 163 13.19 -4.30 -0.18
C GLU A 163 12.75 -4.28 1.28
N GLU A 164 13.13 -3.25 2.04
CA GLU A 164 12.77 -3.12 3.45
C GLU A 164 11.25 -3.03 3.63
N VAL A 165 10.57 -2.20 2.83
CA VAL A 165 9.11 -2.06 2.89
C VAL A 165 8.43 -3.37 2.53
N ARG A 166 8.90 -4.10 1.51
CA ARG A 166 8.35 -5.40 1.13
C ARG A 166 8.48 -6.42 2.25
N ILE A 167 9.63 -6.52 2.92
CA ILE A 167 9.82 -7.41 4.08
C ILE A 167 8.88 -7.01 5.23
N LEU A 168 8.78 -5.72 5.55
CA LEU A 168 7.94 -5.24 6.64
C LEU A 168 6.44 -5.43 6.37
N LYS A 169 6.00 -5.41 5.10
CA LYS A 169 4.65 -5.79 4.71
C LYS A 169 4.38 -7.27 4.97
N LEU A 170 5.30 -8.16 4.62
CA LEU A 170 5.17 -9.59 4.93
C LEU A 170 5.10 -9.83 6.45
N TRP A 171 6.00 -9.20 7.20
CA TRP A 171 5.98 -9.26 8.67
C TRP A 171 4.63 -8.78 9.24
N ARG A 172 4.12 -7.63 8.77
CA ARG A 172 2.81 -7.10 9.17
C ARG A 172 1.71 -8.12 8.90
N ASP A 173 1.67 -8.68 7.69
CA ASP A 173 0.61 -9.60 7.25
C ASP A 173 0.64 -10.92 8.03
N GLN A 174 1.84 -11.48 8.25
CA GLN A 174 2.04 -12.71 9.04
C GLN A 174 1.68 -12.54 10.51
N ASN A 175 1.69 -11.32 11.03
CA ASN A 175 1.27 -10.99 12.39
C ASN A 175 -0.18 -10.47 12.47
N GLY A 176 -0.91 -10.42 11.35
CA GLY A 176 -2.31 -9.95 11.32
C GLY A 176 -2.48 -8.50 11.79
N LEU A 177 -1.48 -7.64 11.56
CA LEU A 177 -1.48 -6.28 12.08
C LEU A 177 -2.27 -5.32 11.18
N GLU A 178 -3.19 -4.56 11.77
CA GLU A 178 -3.80 -3.42 11.09
C GLU A 178 -2.80 -2.27 11.00
N PHE A 179 -2.02 -2.26 9.92
CA PHE A 179 -1.04 -1.22 9.63
C PHE A 179 -1.17 -0.81 8.14
N PRO A 180 -1.84 0.32 7.83
CA PRO A 180 -2.02 0.81 6.46
C PRO A 180 -0.70 0.87 5.71
N SER A 181 -0.68 0.38 4.47
CA SER A 181 0.56 0.26 3.68
C SER A 181 1.29 1.58 3.52
N TYR A 182 0.58 2.69 3.26
CA TYR A 182 1.21 4.00 3.16
C TYR A 182 1.82 4.47 4.47
N TYR A 183 1.16 4.20 5.62
CA TYR A 183 1.74 4.55 6.92
C TYR A 183 2.99 3.70 7.22
N LEU A 184 2.97 2.40 6.90
CA LEU A 184 4.13 1.52 7.04
C LEU A 184 5.31 2.02 6.19
N GLU A 185 5.05 2.43 4.95
CA GLU A 185 6.03 3.02 4.04
C GLU A 185 6.66 4.29 4.65
N LEU A 186 5.86 5.28 5.04
CA LEU A 186 6.34 6.52 5.66
C LEU A 186 7.13 6.27 6.95
N ALA A 187 6.65 5.37 7.81
CA ALA A 187 7.34 5.02 9.05
C ALA A 187 8.69 4.33 8.78
N THR A 188 8.76 3.48 7.75
CA THR A 188 10.00 2.83 7.31
C THR A 188 10.99 3.87 6.77
N GLN A 189 10.55 4.77 5.90
CA GLN A 189 11.39 5.85 5.37
C GLN A 189 11.91 6.76 6.49
N ALA A 190 11.06 7.11 7.46
CA ALA A 190 11.46 7.89 8.62
C ALA A 190 12.51 7.17 9.49
N ALA A 191 12.37 5.85 9.68
CA ALA A 191 13.32 5.04 10.43
C ALA A 191 14.69 4.92 9.74
N LEU A 192 14.69 4.91 8.41
CA LEU A 192 15.87 4.69 7.57
C LEU A 192 16.50 5.98 7.04
N ARG A 193 15.98 7.14 7.44
CA ARG A 193 16.52 8.43 7.05
C ARG A 193 18.02 8.51 7.39
N ARG A 194 18.85 8.76 6.38
CA ARG A 194 20.33 8.81 6.45
C ARG A 194 21.02 7.48 6.78
N ARG A 195 20.34 6.34 6.67
CA ARG A 195 20.98 5.02 6.75
C ARG A 195 21.49 4.56 5.39
N PRO A 196 22.57 3.78 5.32
CA PRO A 196 23.05 3.22 4.06
C PRO A 196 21.98 2.33 3.41
N ALA A 197 21.97 2.28 2.08
CA ALA A 197 21.20 1.30 1.32
C ALA A 197 21.94 -0.05 1.28
N GLY A 198 21.23 -1.14 0.98
CA GLY A 198 21.83 -2.47 0.76
C GLY A 198 22.07 -3.32 2.02
N ALA A 199 22.05 -2.73 3.21
CA ALA A 199 22.12 -3.44 4.49
C ALA A 199 20.72 -3.92 4.97
N LEU A 200 20.08 -4.77 4.15
CA LEU A 200 18.66 -5.12 4.28
C LEU A 200 18.26 -5.55 5.71
N ALA A 201 18.93 -6.54 6.29
CA ALA A 201 18.60 -7.01 7.64
C ALA A 201 18.76 -5.93 8.72
N ASP A 202 19.85 -5.17 8.69
CA ASP A 202 20.09 -4.10 9.67
C ASP A 202 19.08 -2.95 9.53
N ASN A 203 18.66 -2.66 8.30
CA ASN A 203 17.64 -1.66 8.03
C ASN A 203 16.26 -2.14 8.50
N VAL A 204 15.87 -3.38 8.21
CA VAL A 204 14.61 -3.93 8.74
C VAL A 204 14.63 -3.94 10.28
N TRP A 205 15.76 -4.28 10.90
CA TRP A 205 15.91 -4.14 12.35
C TRP A 205 15.72 -2.70 12.84
N ALA A 206 16.29 -1.73 12.13
CA ALA A 206 16.14 -0.32 12.45
C ALA A 206 14.67 0.14 12.38
N ALA A 207 13.96 -0.29 11.34
CA ALA A 207 12.54 -0.01 11.16
C ALA A 207 11.69 -0.63 12.27
N LEU A 208 11.89 -1.91 12.60
CA LEU A 208 11.22 -2.54 13.74
C LEU A 208 11.53 -1.80 15.05
N GLY A 209 12.77 -1.33 15.25
CA GLY A 209 13.15 -0.57 16.44
C GLY A 209 12.53 0.84 16.49
N PHE A 210 12.16 1.39 15.33
CA PHE A 210 11.34 2.60 15.24
C PHE A 210 9.87 2.28 15.52
N PHE A 211 9.35 1.18 14.98
CA PHE A 211 7.96 0.76 15.21
C PHE A 211 7.68 0.52 16.70
N GLU A 212 8.61 -0.15 17.38
CA GLU A 212 8.60 -0.40 18.83
C GLU A 212 8.54 0.90 19.64
N ARG A 213 9.44 1.86 19.36
CA ARG A 213 9.71 2.98 20.27
C ARG A 213 9.07 4.30 19.86
N LEU A 214 8.89 4.52 18.56
CA LEU A 214 8.56 5.84 17.99
C LEU A 214 7.23 5.86 17.26
N LEU A 215 6.62 4.72 16.91
CA LEU A 215 5.33 4.73 16.20
C LEU A 215 4.19 5.33 17.02
N VAL A 216 4.14 5.02 18.33
CA VAL A 216 3.09 5.52 19.23
C VAL A 216 3.22 7.03 19.53
N PRO A 217 4.40 7.56 19.93
CA PRO A 217 4.53 8.96 20.32
C PRO A 217 4.71 9.94 19.16
N ARG A 218 4.90 9.46 17.93
CA ARG A 218 5.25 10.32 16.80
C ARG A 218 4.10 10.46 15.81
N ALA A 219 3.66 11.70 15.60
CA ALA A 219 2.78 12.03 14.49
C ALA A 219 3.52 11.83 13.16
N MET A 220 2.83 11.24 12.18
CA MET A 220 3.33 11.10 10.82
C MET A 220 2.43 11.89 9.88
N LEU A 221 3.02 12.80 9.11
CA LEU A 221 2.31 13.65 8.16
C LEU A 221 2.49 13.10 6.76
N ASP A 222 1.48 13.27 5.91
CA ASP A 222 1.59 13.03 4.47
C ASP A 222 2.49 14.11 3.85
N PRO A 223 3.63 13.76 3.22
CA PRO A 223 4.48 14.74 2.54
C PRO A 223 3.75 15.51 1.43
N ALA A 224 2.76 14.90 0.78
CA ALA A 224 1.99 15.54 -0.28
C ALA A 224 0.97 16.57 0.26
N ASN A 225 0.57 16.45 1.53
CA ASN A 225 -0.31 17.39 2.20
C ASN A 225 -0.22 17.24 3.72
N ALA A 226 0.52 18.14 4.38
CA ALA A 226 0.79 18.06 5.81
C ALA A 226 -0.46 18.19 6.72
N ALA A 227 -1.62 18.62 6.18
CA ALA A 227 -2.89 18.58 6.90
C ALA A 227 -3.39 17.14 7.12
N ASN A 228 -2.92 16.19 6.31
CA ASN A 228 -3.22 14.77 6.49
C ASN A 228 -2.24 14.16 7.49
N ILE A 229 -2.68 14.03 8.74
CA ILE A 229 -1.95 13.27 9.76
C ILE A 229 -2.20 11.78 9.51
N VAL A 230 -1.26 11.10 8.85
CA VAL A 230 -1.36 9.68 8.49
C VAL A 230 -1.36 8.77 9.72
N SER A 231 -0.73 9.20 10.81
CA SER A 231 -0.76 8.43 12.06
C SER A 231 -2.14 8.33 12.72
N ASP A 232 -3.08 9.19 12.34
CA ASP A 232 -4.45 9.19 12.84
C ASP A 232 -5.31 8.10 12.19
N GLU A 233 -4.81 7.44 11.14
CA GLU A 233 -5.44 6.25 10.57
C GLU A 233 -5.49 5.09 11.58
N LEU A 234 -4.65 5.12 12.60
CA LEU A 234 -4.64 4.11 13.65
C LEU A 234 -5.17 4.66 14.98
N THR A 235 -5.92 3.83 15.66
CA THR A 235 -6.22 4.00 17.08
C THR A 235 -4.96 3.79 17.93
N ALA A 236 -4.98 4.29 19.16
CA ALA A 236 -3.89 4.06 20.11
C ALA A 236 -3.65 2.55 20.37
N ALA A 237 -4.71 1.75 20.41
CA ALA A 237 -4.62 0.30 20.58
C ALA A 237 -3.94 -0.39 19.38
N GLN A 238 -4.29 -0.02 18.15
CA GLN A 238 -3.63 -0.54 16.94
C GLN A 238 -2.15 -0.16 16.90
N ARG A 239 -1.80 1.11 17.18
CA ARG A 239 -0.38 1.53 17.27
C ARG A 239 0.38 0.75 18.34
N ARG A 240 -0.25 0.49 19.49
CA ARG A 240 0.35 -0.29 20.57
C ARG A 240 0.55 -1.75 20.18
N SER A 241 -0.41 -2.36 19.47
CA SER A 241 -0.29 -3.72 18.95
C SER A 241 0.90 -3.86 18.00
N ILE A 242 1.08 -2.91 17.07
CA ILE A 242 2.25 -2.90 16.17
C ILE A 242 3.56 -2.76 16.96
N ALA A 243 3.61 -1.85 17.93
CA ALA A 243 4.80 -1.64 18.75
C ALA A 243 5.19 -2.91 19.54
N LEU A 244 4.21 -3.62 20.12
CA LEU A 244 4.44 -4.88 20.84
C LEU A 244 4.89 -6.00 19.91
N ALA A 245 4.32 -6.10 18.70
CA ALA A 245 4.77 -7.08 17.72
C ALA A 245 6.22 -6.80 17.28
N ALA A 246 6.60 -5.52 17.14
CA ALA A 246 7.96 -5.14 16.79
C ALA A 246 8.95 -5.42 17.94
N GLU A 247 8.55 -5.18 19.19
CA GLU A 247 9.30 -5.58 20.40
C GLU A 247 9.53 -7.11 20.41
N ALA A 248 8.48 -7.89 20.17
CA ALA A 248 8.56 -9.34 20.14
C ALA A 248 9.42 -9.87 18.98
N ALA A 249 9.47 -9.18 17.85
CA ALA A 249 10.42 -9.51 16.79
C ALA A 249 11.87 -9.25 17.25
N ARG A 250 12.11 -8.15 17.97
CA ARG A 250 13.43 -7.68 18.40
C ARG A 250 14.02 -8.39 19.61
N SER A 251 13.28 -9.25 20.29
CA SER A 251 13.71 -9.96 21.51
C SER A 251 14.72 -11.11 21.27
N GLY A 252 15.51 -11.04 20.20
CA GLY A 252 16.57 -12.01 19.89
C GLY A 252 16.14 -13.22 19.05
N ARG A 253 15.00 -13.12 18.37
CA ARG A 253 14.48 -14.20 17.50
C ARG A 253 15.29 -14.31 16.20
N PRO A 254 15.45 -15.52 15.64
CA PRO A 254 16.02 -15.69 14.31
C PRO A 254 15.07 -15.16 13.23
N TRP A 255 15.58 -14.74 12.08
CA TRP A 255 14.76 -14.19 10.99
C TRP A 255 13.65 -15.13 10.51
N SER A 256 13.89 -16.44 10.52
CA SER A 256 12.91 -17.48 10.15
C SER A 256 11.68 -17.57 11.05
N GLU A 257 11.76 -16.92 12.21
CA GLU A 257 10.66 -16.79 13.15
C GLU A 257 9.94 -15.43 13.08
N ILE A 258 10.56 -14.46 12.43
CA ILE A 258 10.06 -13.08 12.30
C ILE A 258 9.30 -12.94 10.99
N VAL A 259 9.86 -13.47 9.90
CA VAL A 259 9.28 -13.39 8.55
C VAL A 259 9.68 -14.61 7.72
N ARG A 260 8.72 -15.12 6.94
CA ARG A 260 8.87 -16.31 6.09
C ARG A 260 8.46 -16.05 4.65
#